data_AF-H0R0C6-F1
#
_entry.id   AF-H0R0C6-F1
#
_cell.length_a   1.000
_cell.length_b   1.000
_cell.length_c   1.000
_cell.angle_alpha   90.00
_cell.angle_beta   90.00
_cell.angle_gamma   90.00
#
_symmetry.space_group_name_H-M   'P 1'
#
loop_
_entity.id
_entity.type
_entity.pdbx_description
1 polymer ?
#
loop_
_entity_poly.entity_id
_entity_poly.type
_entity_poly.pdbx_seq_one_letter_code
_entity_poly.pdbx_strand_id
1 'polypeptide(L)'
;MAETAVQEHDSHAPIDTGWKREPADAPSARFGWHGQGRKSFMAAGWFFVIALLAMMIGNHHGKIEDLYLIGFAVVLAFFLIKNSLPSRRRWQR
;
A
#
# COMPACT_ATOMS: atom_id res chain seq x y z
N MET A 1 -3.96 10.67 -53.89
CA MET A 1 -4.96 10.42 -52.84
C MET A 1 -4.36 9.38 -51.90
N ALA A 2 -4.15 9.78 -50.64
CA ALA A 2 -3.90 8.96 -49.45
C ALA A 2 -2.89 7.80 -49.58
N GLU A 3 -1.59 8.11 -49.46
CA GLU A 3 -0.63 7.13 -48.94
C GLU A 3 -0.93 6.93 -47.45
N THR A 4 -1.39 5.73 -47.13
CA THR A 4 -1.52 5.17 -45.79
C THR A 4 -0.15 4.99 -45.17
N ALA A 5 0.49 6.07 -44.75
CA ALA A 5 1.55 6.01 -43.76
C ALA A 5 0.88 5.87 -42.39
N VAL A 6 0.47 4.64 -42.07
CA VAL A 6 0.27 4.25 -40.67
C VAL A 6 1.62 4.49 -40.02
N GLN A 7 1.73 5.59 -39.28
CA GLN A 7 2.89 5.85 -38.45
C GLN A 7 3.01 4.68 -37.49
N GLU A 8 3.96 3.81 -37.78
CA GLU A 8 4.43 2.75 -36.89
C GLU A 8 4.99 3.48 -35.67
N HIS A 9 4.11 3.69 -34.69
CA HIS A 9 4.44 4.30 -33.42
C HIS A 9 5.26 3.26 -32.66
N ASP A 10 6.56 3.26 -32.93
CA ASP A 10 7.60 2.54 -32.19
C ASP A 10 7.47 2.89 -30.70
N SER A 11 6.62 2.12 -30.02
CA SER A 11 6.23 2.33 -28.62
C SER A 11 7.31 1.83 -27.65
N HIS A 12 8.55 1.66 -28.13
CA HIS A 12 9.65 1.02 -27.42
C HIS A 12 10.87 1.93 -27.20
N ALA A 13 10.78 3.22 -27.56
CA ALA A 13 11.79 4.17 -27.12
C ALA A 13 11.64 4.41 -25.62
N PRO A 14 12.65 4.11 -24.77
CA PRO A 14 12.63 4.55 -23.38
C PRO A 14 12.63 6.07 -23.39
N ILE A 15 11.48 6.66 -23.07
CA ILE A 15 11.28 8.10 -22.93
C ILE A 15 12.19 8.58 -21.79
N ASP A 16 13.34 9.13 -22.15
CA ASP A 16 14.26 9.75 -21.20
C ASP A 16 13.68 11.08 -20.73
N THR A 17 12.94 11.05 -19.62
CA THR A 17 12.41 12.26 -18.96
C THR A 17 13.49 13.13 -18.30
N GLY A 18 14.77 12.91 -18.60
CA GLY A 18 15.87 13.85 -18.40
C GLY A 18 16.43 13.97 -16.99
N TRP A 19 15.72 13.50 -15.94
CA TRP A 19 16.16 13.76 -14.56
C TRP A 19 15.93 12.62 -13.54
N LYS A 20 15.21 11.55 -13.87
CA LYS A 20 15.11 10.33 -13.03
C LYS A 20 14.50 9.17 -13.83
N ARG A 21 15.08 7.96 -13.76
CA ARG A 21 14.50 6.77 -14.42
C ARG A 21 13.12 6.46 -13.85
N GLU A 22 12.13 6.34 -14.72
CA GLU A 22 10.79 5.85 -14.37
C GLU A 22 10.81 4.33 -14.18
N PRO A 23 10.02 3.76 -13.26
CA PRO A 23 9.76 2.33 -13.27
C PRO A 23 9.08 1.95 -14.59
N ALA A 24 9.61 0.97 -15.31
CA ALA A 24 9.04 0.54 -16.60
C ALA A 24 7.56 0.12 -16.49
N ASP A 25 7.17 -0.44 -15.34
CA ASP A 25 5.80 -0.87 -15.06
C ASP A 25 4.85 0.29 -14.68
N ALA A 26 5.38 1.48 -14.35
CA ALA A 26 4.58 2.62 -13.90
C ALA A 26 5.15 3.97 -14.40
N PRO A 27 4.93 4.34 -15.68
CA PRO A 27 5.45 5.57 -16.28
C PRO A 27 4.90 6.86 -15.65
N SER A 28 3.71 6.80 -15.04
CA SER A 28 3.10 7.95 -14.35
C SER A 28 3.49 8.06 -12.88
N ALA A 29 4.47 7.29 -12.41
CA ALA A 29 4.89 7.30 -11.01
C ALA A 29 5.33 8.70 -10.52
N ARG A 30 5.72 9.58 -11.45
CA ARG A 30 6.07 11.00 -11.22
C ARG A 30 4.92 11.89 -10.76
N PHE A 31 3.65 11.53 -10.99
CA PHE A 31 2.50 12.30 -10.50
C PHE A 31 2.41 12.34 -8.96
N GLY A 32 3.22 11.55 -8.25
CA GLY A 32 3.50 11.73 -6.82
C GLY A 32 2.64 10.88 -5.88
N TRP A 33 1.57 10.26 -6.38
CA TRP A 33 0.77 9.28 -5.63
C TRP A 33 1.41 7.87 -5.61
N HIS A 34 2.46 7.67 -6.41
CA HIS A 34 3.17 6.40 -6.51
C HIS A 34 4.24 6.30 -5.42
N GLY A 35 3.86 5.73 -4.28
CA GLY A 35 4.78 5.55 -3.15
C GLY A 35 4.12 4.85 -1.98
N GLN A 36 4.31 3.54 -1.88
CA GLN A 36 3.90 2.78 -0.70
C GLN A 36 4.97 2.88 0.39
N GLY A 37 4.87 3.90 1.25
CA GLY A 37 5.75 4.03 2.40
C GLY A 37 5.45 2.97 3.46
N ARG A 38 6.32 1.96 3.64
CA ARG A 38 6.11 0.94 4.69
C ARG A 38 5.81 1.57 6.07
N LYS A 39 6.47 2.69 6.38
CA LYS A 39 6.27 3.44 7.63
C LYS A 39 4.89 4.10 7.73
N SER A 40 4.37 4.70 6.65
CA SER A 40 3.05 5.34 6.67
C SER A 40 1.93 4.31 6.82
N PHE A 41 2.04 3.16 6.14
CA PHE A 41 1.09 2.05 6.32
C PHE A 41 1.14 1.45 7.72
N MET A 42 2.33 1.32 8.31
CA MET A 42 2.46 0.88 9.70
C MET A 42 1.80 1.87 10.67
N ALA A 43 2.02 3.18 10.49
CA ALA A 43 1.41 4.21 11.32
C ALA A 43 -0.12 4.23 11.18
N ALA A 44 -0.63 4.19 9.95
CA ALA A 44 -2.08 4.13 9.69
C ALA A 44 -2.70 2.85 10.28
N GLY A 45 -2.03 1.70 10.15
CA GLY A 45 -2.51 0.45 10.74
C GLY A 45 -2.61 0.51 12.26
N TRP A 46 -1.58 1.02 12.93
CA TRP A 46 -1.61 1.20 14.39
C TRP A 46 -2.68 2.20 14.83
N PHE A 47 -2.90 3.27 14.05
CA PHE A 47 -3.99 4.20 14.29
C PHE A 47 -5.36 3.51 14.28
N PHE A 48 -5.63 2.65 13.30
CA PHE A 48 -6.89 1.90 13.25
C PHE A 48 -7.04 0.90 14.41
N VAL A 49 -5.96 0.24 14.83
CA VAL A 49 -5.99 -0.63 16.03
C VAL A 49 -6.40 0.18 17.27
N ILE A 50 -5.80 1.35 17.48
CA ILE A 50 -6.13 2.22 18.61
C ILE A 50 -7.57 2.74 18.50
N ALA A 51 -8.02 3.14 17.31
CA ALA A 51 -9.37 3.63 17.07
C ALA A 51 -10.43 2.56 17.39
N LEU A 52 -10.21 1.30 17.00
CA LEU A 52 -11.11 0.18 17.31
C LEU A 52 -11.20 -0.07 18.83
N LEU A 53 -10.07 0.01 19.53
CA LEU A 53 -10.05 -0.15 20.99
C LEU A 53 -10.70 1.04 21.72
N ALA A 54 -10.49 2.25 21.22
CA ALA A 54 -11.15 3.45 21.76
C ALA A 54 -12.67 3.38 21.57
N MET A 55 -13.12 2.80 20.45
CA MET A 55 -14.54 2.59 20.17
C MET A 55 -15.20 1.61 21.14
N MET A 56 -14.46 0.85 21.96
CA MET A 56 -15.05 0.01 23.02
C MET A 56 -15.61 0.85 24.19
N ILE A 57 -15.12 2.09 24.36
CA ILE A 57 -15.55 3.00 25.42
C ILE A 57 -16.82 3.73 24.95
N GLY A 58 -17.98 3.25 25.40
CA GLY A 58 -19.26 3.81 24.98
C GLY A 58 -20.46 3.04 25.53
N ASN A 59 -21.61 3.23 24.90
CA ASN A 59 -22.91 2.72 25.34
C ASN A 59 -23.15 1.22 25.02
N HIS A 60 -22.12 0.37 25.06
CA HIS A 60 -22.27 -1.05 24.73
C HIS A 60 -22.96 -1.80 25.87
N HIS A 61 -24.28 -2.00 25.74
CA HIS A 61 -25.04 -2.88 26.63
C HIS A 61 -24.83 -4.36 26.27
N GLY A 62 -24.60 -4.67 24.99
CA GLY A 62 -24.31 -6.01 24.51
C GLY A 62 -22.82 -6.26 24.34
N LYS A 63 -22.30 -7.35 24.93
CA LYS A 63 -20.88 -7.75 24.81
C LYS A 63 -20.46 -8.22 23.42
N ILE A 64 -21.40 -8.34 22.49
CA ILE A 64 -21.16 -8.84 21.14
C ILE A 64 -20.39 -7.81 20.32
N GLU A 65 -20.73 -6.52 20.43
CA GLU A 65 -20.02 -5.43 19.74
C GLU A 65 -18.56 -5.36 20.19
N ASP A 66 -18.31 -5.41 21.50
CA ASP A 66 -16.97 -5.47 22.08
C ASP A 66 -16.15 -6.65 21.50
N LEU A 67 -16.77 -7.82 21.34
CA LEU A 67 -16.10 -9.00 20.81
C LEU A 67 -15.66 -8.82 19.35
N TYR A 68 -16.51 -8.22 18.52
CA TYR A 68 -16.13 -7.91 17.13
C TYR A 68 -15.04 -6.84 17.06
N LEU A 69 -15.16 -5.76 17.85
CA LEU A 69 -14.14 -4.70 17.90
C LEU A 69 -12.78 -5.25 18.32
N ILE A 70 -12.74 -6.05 19.38
CA ILE A 70 -11.53 -6.73 19.85
C ILE A 70 -11.02 -7.71 18.79
N GLY A 71 -11.91 -8.52 18.19
CA GLY A 71 -11.55 -9.48 17.16
C GLY A 71 -10.85 -8.83 15.98
N PHE A 72 -11.42 -7.75 15.43
CA PHE A 72 -10.80 -7.00 14.32
C PHE A 72 -9.51 -6.30 14.74
N ALA A 73 -9.45 -5.71 15.94
CA ALA A 73 -8.24 -5.08 16.45
C ALA A 73 -7.08 -6.08 16.56
N VAL A 74 -7.35 -7.29 17.09
CA VAL A 74 -6.35 -8.36 17.23
C VAL A 74 -5.85 -8.84 15.86
N VAL A 75 -6.77 -9.05 14.91
CA VAL A 75 -6.41 -9.49 13.55
C VAL A 75 -5.51 -8.45 12.87
N LEU A 76 -5.85 -7.15 12.93
CA LEU A 76 -5.02 -6.09 12.37
C LEU A 76 -3.65 -5.99 13.05
N ALA A 77 -3.62 -6.02 14.38
CA ALA A 77 -2.38 -5.99 15.14
C ALA A 77 -1.45 -7.17 14.77
N PHE A 78 -2.02 -8.37 14.59
CA PHE A 78 -1.26 -9.55 14.16
C PHE A 78 -0.57 -9.35 12.80
N PHE A 79 -1.29 -8.82 11.80
CA PHE A 79 -0.71 -8.55 10.49
C PHE A 79 0.40 -7.48 10.55
N LEU A 80 0.20 -6.41 11.33
CA LEU A 80 1.20 -5.37 11.56
C LEU A 80 2.48 -5.91 12.19
N ILE A 81 2.34 -6.73 13.23
CA ILE A 81 3.46 -7.37 13.91
C ILE A 81 4.20 -8.29 12.94
N LYS A 82 3.49 -9.21 12.26
CA LYS A 82 4.07 -10.15 11.29
C LYS A 82 4.86 -9.42 10.18
N ASN A 83 4.37 -8.28 9.72
CA ASN A 83 5.03 -7.46 8.71
C ASN A 83 6.26 -6.70 9.25
N SER A 84 6.30 -6.40 10.54
CA SER A 84 7.44 -5.76 11.21
C SER A 84 8.59 -6.74 11.48
N LEU A 85 8.29 -8.04 11.62
CA LEU A 85 9.31 -9.05 11.86
C LEU A 85 10.31 -9.12 10.68
N PRO A 86 11.62 -8.93 10.93
CA PRO A 86 12.62 -9.04 9.89
C PRO A 86 12.69 -10.50 9.42
N SER A 87 12.36 -10.73 8.15
CA SER A 87 12.58 -12.05 7.54
C SER A 87 14.08 -12.32 7.49
N ARG A 88 14.55 -13.21 8.37
CA ARG A 88 15.95 -13.64 8.47
C ARG A 88 16.45 -14.43 7.25
N ARG A 89 15.65 -14.55 6.19
CA ARG A 89 15.93 -15.36 4.98
C ARG A 89 16.03 -14.53 3.69
N ARG A 90 16.53 -13.29 3.77
CA ARG A 90 16.64 -12.40 2.59
C ARG A 90 17.99 -12.45 1.87
N TRP A 91 18.91 -13.32 2.29
CA TRP A 91 20.29 -13.38 1.78
C TRP A 91 20.70 -14.77 1.25
N GLN A 92 19.84 -15.42 0.48
CA GLN A 92 20.17 -16.69 -0.21
C GLN A 92 20.13 -16.58 -1.75
N ARG A 93 20.27 -15.37 -2.31
CA ARG A 93 20.48 -15.16 -3.75
C ARG A 93 21.46 -14.04 -3.99
#